data_AF-A0A942NML6-F1
#
_entry.id   AF-A0A942NML6-F1
#
_cell.length_a   1.000
_cell.length_b   1.000
_cell.length_c   1.000
_cell.angle_alpha   90.00
_cell.angle_beta   90.00
_cell.angle_gamma   90.00
#
_symmetry.space_group_name_H-M   'P 1'
#
loop_
_entity.id
_entity.type
_entity.pdbx_description
1 polymer ?
#
loop_
_entity_poly.entity_id
_entity_poly.type
_entity_poly.pdbx_seq_one_letter_code
_entity_poly.pdbx_strand_id
1 'polypeptide(L)'
;MIKKHFDLIFVALLTLSLVFYDLTLELLTEIAHFFFELLFESFEWFELGIEHLIEHLFHTEHHASQIATFYILLLIGGLVFYQLWKALPRLYRYFKRRLLEIWVRRKTEWELYWLTLTLPYKVALVATALGVAYLASFFVM
;
A
#
# COMPACT_ATOMS: atom_id res chain seq x y z
N MET A 1 26.07 13.52 -14.58
CA MET A 1 26.04 12.29 -15.40
C MET A 1 25.00 11.27 -14.94
N ILE A 2 24.79 11.05 -13.63
CA ILE A 2 23.84 10.06 -13.07
C ILE A 2 22.36 10.31 -13.45
N LYS A 3 21.93 11.57 -13.61
CA LYS A 3 20.54 11.91 -13.95
C LYS A 3 20.09 11.48 -15.37
N LYS A 4 21.01 11.14 -16.28
CA LYS A 4 20.71 10.85 -17.70
C LYS A 4 20.34 9.39 -17.98
N HIS A 5 20.53 8.49 -17.01
CA HIS A 5 20.27 7.05 -17.15
C HIS A 5 19.25 6.52 -16.14
N PHE A 6 18.59 7.40 -15.39
CA PHE A 6 17.58 7.01 -14.40
C PHE A 6 16.41 6.25 -15.06
N ASP A 7 16.08 6.62 -16.30
CA ASP A 7 15.02 5.99 -17.08
C ASP A 7 15.36 4.52 -17.41
N LEU A 8 16.64 4.22 -17.68
CA LEU A 8 17.09 2.84 -17.94
C LEU A 8 17.05 2.00 -16.67
N ILE A 9 17.46 2.56 -15.53
CA ILE A 9 17.37 1.90 -14.23
C ILE A 9 15.91 1.63 -13.87
N PHE A 10 15.03 2.62 -14.11
CA PHE A 10 13.61 2.48 -13.86
C PHE A 10 12.98 1.38 -14.72
N VAL A 11 13.28 1.34 -16.02
CA VAL A 11 12.80 0.27 -16.93
C VAL A 11 13.36 -1.09 -16.53
N ALA A 12 14.62 -1.17 -16.12
CA ALA A 12 15.21 -2.41 -15.62
C ALA A 12 14.48 -2.92 -14.37
N LEU A 13 14.26 -2.05 -13.37
CA LEU A 13 13.52 -2.41 -12.15
C LEU A 13 12.07 -2.79 -12.44
N LEU A 14 11.39 -2.03 -13.32
CA LEU A 14 10.03 -2.34 -13.73
C LEU A 14 9.95 -3.72 -14.40
N THR A 15 10.86 -4.00 -15.33
CA THR A 15 10.91 -5.28 -16.04
C THR A 15 11.23 -6.42 -15.09
N LEU A 16 12.16 -6.21 -14.16
CA LEU A 16 12.51 -7.18 -13.13
C LEU A 16 11.29 -7.51 -12.25
N SER A 17 10.56 -6.49 -11.79
CA SER A 17 9.35 -6.67 -10.98
C SER A 17 8.24 -7.39 -11.75
N LEU A 18 8.13 -7.18 -13.06
CA LEU A 18 7.17 -7.89 -13.91
C LEU A 18 7.56 -9.36 -14.15
N VAL A 19 8.84 -9.67 -14.34
CA VAL A 19 9.30 -11.05 -14.54
C VAL A 19 9.24 -11.85 -13.25
N PHE A 20 9.68 -11.25 -12.14
CA PHE A 20 9.52 -11.76 -10.79
C PHE A 20 8.18 -11.33 -10.18
N TYR A 21 7.09 -11.54 -10.91
CA TYR A 21 5.76 -11.14 -10.44
C TYR A 21 5.39 -11.86 -9.15
N ASP A 22 5.76 -13.14 -9.02
CA ASP A 22 5.45 -13.96 -7.84
C ASP A 22 6.10 -13.38 -6.58
N LEU A 23 7.41 -13.16 -6.61
CA LEU A 23 8.16 -12.50 -5.53
C LEU A 23 7.62 -11.09 -5.23
N THR A 24 7.24 -10.33 -6.25
CA THR A 24 6.68 -8.98 -6.07
C THR A 24 5.33 -9.05 -5.35
N LEU A 25 4.46 -9.99 -5.71
CA LEU A 25 3.16 -10.19 -5.07
C LEU A 25 3.30 -10.77 -3.67
N GLU A 26 4.25 -11.68 -3.47
CA GLU A 26 4.61 -12.22 -2.15
C GLU A 26 5.05 -11.10 -1.21
N LEU A 27 6.02 -10.28 -1.63
CA LEU A 27 6.49 -9.12 -0.85
C LEU A 27 5.34 -8.16 -0.53
N LEU A 28 4.46 -7.87 -1.50
CA LEU A 28 3.30 -7.00 -1.27
C LEU A 28 2.35 -7.62 -0.22
N THR A 29 2.15 -8.94 -0.28
CA THR A 29 1.29 -9.68 0.64
C THR A 29 1.89 -9.71 2.05
N GLU A 30 3.19 -9.92 2.17
CA GLU A 30 3.91 -9.86 3.45
C GLU A 30 3.85 -8.47 4.08
N ILE A 31 4.05 -7.41 3.29
CA ILE A 31 3.93 -6.03 3.77
C ILE A 31 2.49 -5.76 4.25
N ALA A 32 1.49 -6.22 3.50
CA ALA A 32 0.10 -6.08 3.90
C ALA A 32 -0.19 -6.86 5.18
N HIS A 33 0.33 -8.09 5.31
CA HIS A 33 0.19 -8.91 6.49
C HIS A 33 0.80 -8.23 7.71
N PHE A 34 2.05 -7.79 7.62
CA PHE A 34 2.74 -7.05 8.68
C PHE A 34 1.99 -5.78 9.09
N PHE A 35 1.43 -5.05 8.12
CA PHE A 35 0.62 -3.88 8.40
C PHE A 35 -0.66 -4.22 9.20
N PHE A 36 -1.36 -5.30 8.83
CA PHE A 36 -2.55 -5.74 9.56
C PHE A 36 -2.22 -6.30 10.94
N GLU A 37 -1.13 -7.03 11.08
CA GLU A 37 -0.62 -7.51 12.36
C GLU A 37 -0.30 -6.32 13.29
N LEU A 38 0.42 -5.32 12.80
CA LEU A 38 0.72 -4.11 13.56
C LEU A 38 -0.55 -3.35 13.99
N LEU A 39 -1.57 -3.28 13.13
CA LEU A 39 -2.86 -2.70 13.49
C LEU A 39 -3.58 -3.51 14.57
N PHE A 40 -3.55 -4.84 14.50
CA PHE A 40 -4.14 -5.73 15.48
C PHE A 40 -3.47 -5.57 16.86
N GLU A 41 -2.14 -5.64 16.90
CA GLU A 41 -1.34 -5.43 18.11
C GLU A 41 -1.58 -4.04 18.72
N SER A 42 -1.69 -3.01 17.88
CA SER A 42 -2.02 -1.64 18.34
C SER A 42 -3.42 -1.57 18.95
N PHE A 43 -4.38 -2.32 18.43
CA PHE A 43 -5.74 -2.40 18.95
C PHE A 43 -5.76 -3.14 20.30
N GLU A 44 -5.06 -4.27 20.42
CA GLU A 44 -4.96 -5.03 21.68
C GLU A 44 -4.31 -4.18 22.77
N TRP A 45 -3.23 -3.47 22.46
CA TRP A 45 -2.61 -2.52 23.38
C TRP A 45 -3.58 -1.43 23.85
N PHE A 46 -4.43 -0.92 22.95
CA PHE A 46 -5.44 0.08 23.27
C PHE A 46 -6.56 -0.48 24.16
N GLU A 47 -7.03 -1.70 23.88
CA GLU A 47 -8.02 -2.41 24.70
C GLU A 47 -7.53 -2.63 26.13
N LEU A 48 -6.33 -3.19 26.29
CA LEU A 48 -5.69 -3.40 27.60
C LEU A 48 -5.51 -2.08 28.37
N GLY A 49 -5.15 -1.00 27.65
CA GLY A 49 -5.02 0.33 28.22
C GLY A 49 -6.32 0.85 28.81
N ILE A 50 -7.45 0.70 28.10
CA ILE A 50 -8.77 1.08 28.61
C ILE A 50 -9.17 0.23 29.82
N GLU A 51 -8.95 -1.08 29.76
CA GLU A 51 -9.30 -1.99 30.85
C GLU A 51 -8.56 -1.63 32.14
N HIS A 52 -7.25 -1.40 32.07
CA HIS A 52 -6.46 -0.99 33.24
C HIS A 52 -6.88 0.39 33.77
N LEU A 53 -7.21 1.33 32.89
CA LEU A 53 -7.71 2.64 33.30
C LEU A 53 -9.03 2.53 34.07
N ILE A 54 -9.96 1.70 33.61
CA ILE A 54 -11.25 1.48 34.29
C ILE A 54 -11.03 0.79 35.64
N GLU A 55 -10.20 -0.26 35.68
CA GLU A 55 -9.88 -0.97 36.91
C GLU A 55 -9.30 -0.02 37.96
N HIS A 56 -8.33 0.82 37.58
CA HIS A 56 -7.67 1.74 38.51
C HIS A 56 -8.58 2.90 38.96
N LEU A 57 -9.39 3.46 38.05
CA LEU A 57 -10.28 4.58 38.40
C LEU A 57 -11.44 4.15 39.29
N PHE A 58 -12.01 2.98 39.04
CA PHE A 58 -13.23 2.53 39.71
C PHE A 58 -12.99 1.45 40.79
N HIS A 59 -11.75 0.97 40.95
CA HIS A 59 -11.39 -0.11 41.88
C HIS A 59 -12.32 -1.33 41.74
N THR A 60 -12.71 -1.61 40.49
CA THR A 60 -13.70 -2.65 40.15
C THR A 60 -13.03 -4.01 40.01
N GLU A 61 -13.82 -5.08 40.15
CA GLU A 61 -13.36 -6.43 39.82
C GLU A 61 -13.02 -6.55 38.33
N HIS A 62 -12.02 -7.38 38.02
CA HIS A 62 -11.49 -7.59 36.66
C HIS A 62 -12.60 -7.93 35.64
N HIS A 63 -13.55 -8.80 36.00
CA HIS A 63 -14.65 -9.17 35.10
C HIS A 63 -15.60 -7.99 34.78
N ALA A 64 -15.83 -7.11 35.75
CA ALA A 64 -16.62 -5.90 35.54
C ALA A 64 -15.89 -4.90 34.64
N SER A 65 -14.57 -4.78 34.79
CA SER A 65 -13.74 -3.93 33.92
C SER A 65 -13.80 -4.39 32.45
N GLN A 66 -13.66 -5.71 32.19
CA GLN A 66 -13.75 -6.28 30.86
C GLN A 66 -15.08 -5.97 30.16
N ILE A 67 -16.20 -6.16 30.86
CA ILE A 67 -17.53 -5.89 30.32
C ILE A 67 -17.67 -4.40 29.99
N ALA A 68 -17.17 -3.51 30.86
CA ALA A 68 -17.19 -2.07 30.62
C ALA A 68 -16.33 -1.67 29.41
N THR A 69 -15.10 -2.20 29.31
CA THR A 69 -14.20 -1.99 28.16
C THR A 69 -14.87 -2.43 26.86
N PHE A 70 -15.50 -3.60 26.83
CA PHE A 70 -16.22 -4.11 25.67
C PHE A 70 -17.32 -3.14 25.20
N TYR A 71 -18.17 -2.64 26.11
CA TYR A 71 -19.24 -1.70 25.74
C TYR A 71 -18.70 -0.34 25.26
N ILE A 72 -17.60 0.14 25.85
CA ILE A 72 -16.93 1.37 25.41
C ILE A 72 -16.37 1.18 24.01
N LEU A 73 -15.63 0.09 23.76
CA LEU A 73 -15.08 -0.22 22.45
C LEU A 73 -16.18 -0.44 21.40
N LEU A 74 -17.29 -1.08 21.76
CA LEU A 74 -18.44 -1.25 20.87
C LEU A 74 -19.04 0.10 20.46
N LEU A 75 -19.16 1.05 21.41
CA LEU A 75 -19.67 2.38 21.14
C LEU A 75 -18.71 3.20 20.26
N ILE A 76 -17.41 3.18 20.58
CA ILE A 76 -16.37 3.83 19.78
C ILE A 76 -16.33 3.24 18.36
N GLY A 77 -16.28 1.91 18.26
CA GLY A 77 -16.28 1.17 17.00
C GLY A 77 -17.52 1.48 16.15
N GLY A 78 -18.70 1.53 16.77
CA GLY A 78 -19.94 1.92 16.10
C GLY A 78 -19.91 3.35 15.58
N LEU A 79 -19.39 4.30 16.35
CA LEU A 79 -19.23 5.70 15.92
C LEU A 79 -18.25 5.83 14.75
N VAL A 80 -17.09 5.18 14.84
CA VAL A 80 -16.08 5.15 13.78
C VAL A 80 -16.67 4.53 12.52
N PHE A 81 -17.34 3.39 12.64
CA PHE A 81 -17.98 2.70 11.52
C PHE A 81 -19.05 3.57 10.86
N TYR A 82 -19.90 4.26 11.64
CA TYR A 82 -20.90 5.17 11.11
C TYR A 82 -20.29 6.36 10.36
N GLN A 83 -19.22 6.96 10.90
CA GLN A 83 -18.49 8.04 10.23
C GLN A 83 -17.83 7.55 8.94
N LEU A 84 -17.18 6.38 8.97
CA LEU A 84 -16.58 5.75 7.81
C LEU A 84 -17.63 5.45 6.75
N TRP A 85 -18.78 4.88 7.10
CA TRP A 85 -19.87 4.60 6.18
C TRP A 85 -20.35 5.87 5.46
N LYS A 86 -20.49 6.98 6.19
CA LYS A 86 -20.89 8.28 5.63
C LYS A 86 -19.79 8.90 4.76
N ALA A 87 -18.52 8.69 5.11
CA ALA A 87 -17.38 9.19 4.37
C ALA A 87 -17.06 8.34 3.13
N LEU A 88 -17.37 7.04 3.15
CA LEU A 88 -17.04 6.06 2.12
C LEU A 88 -17.47 6.49 0.71
N PRO A 89 -18.72 6.94 0.45
CA PRO A 89 -19.11 7.37 -0.90
C PRO A 89 -18.43 8.67 -1.35
N ARG A 90 -17.97 9.51 -0.41
CA ARG A 90 -17.21 10.73 -0.73
C ARG A 90 -15.76 10.37 -1.06
N LEU A 91 -15.14 9.55 -0.22
CA LEU A 91 -13.80 9.02 -0.42
C LEU A 91 -13.71 8.25 -1.73
N TYR A 92 -14.65 7.33 -1.99
CA TYR A 92 -14.68 6.57 -3.23
C TYR A 92 -14.74 7.48 -4.46
N ARG A 93 -15.63 8.49 -4.48
CA ARG A 93 -15.72 9.44 -5.59
C ARG A 93 -14.45 10.28 -5.73
N TYR A 94 -13.87 10.70 -4.61
CA TYR A 94 -12.61 11.46 -4.59
C TYR A 94 -11.45 10.63 -5.14
N PHE A 95 -11.25 9.41 -4.63
CA PHE A 95 -10.23 8.49 -5.09
C PHE A 95 -10.42 8.11 -6.55
N LYS A 96 -11.65 7.80 -6.98
CA LYS A 96 -11.94 7.51 -8.39
C LYS A 96 -11.54 8.68 -9.28
N ARG A 97 -11.93 9.90 -8.94
CA ARG A 97 -11.58 11.09 -9.74
C ARG A 97 -10.08 11.32 -9.76
N ARG A 98 -9.41 11.23 -8.60
CA ARG A 98 -7.96 11.39 -8.49
C ARG A 98 -7.19 10.32 -9.24
N LEU A 99 -7.61 9.07 -9.15
CA LEU A 99 -7.00 7.96 -9.88
C LEU A 99 -7.15 8.16 -11.39
N LEU A 100 -8.33 8.59 -11.86
CA LEU A 100 -8.53 8.92 -13.26
C LEU A 100 -7.66 10.10 -13.72
N GLU A 101 -7.59 11.18 -12.93
CA GLU A 101 -6.72 12.33 -13.21
C GLU A 101 -5.24 11.91 -13.29
N ILE A 102 -4.77 11.15 -12.30
CA ILE A 102 -3.38 10.64 -12.25
C ILE A 102 -3.13 9.70 -13.43
N TRP A 103 -4.06 8.80 -13.72
CA TRP A 103 -3.95 7.86 -14.83
C TRP A 103 -3.83 8.57 -16.17
N VAL A 104 -4.74 9.50 -16.48
CA VAL A 104 -4.71 10.28 -17.71
C VAL A 104 -3.41 11.08 -17.80
N ARG A 105 -3.04 11.78 -16.73
CA ARG A 105 -1.80 12.56 -16.69
C ARG A 105 -0.57 11.68 -16.93
N ARG A 106 -0.44 10.55 -16.23
CA ARG A 106 0.70 9.63 -16.37
C ARG A 106 0.76 8.99 -17.75
N LYS A 107 -0.39 8.59 -18.29
CA LYS A 107 -0.48 8.08 -19.66
C LYS A 107 0.02 9.10 -20.67
N THR A 108 -0.44 10.35 -20.58
CA THR A 108 0.01 11.43 -21.48
C THR A 108 1.50 11.73 -21.31
N GLU A 109 2.00 11.76 -20.06
CA GLU A 109 3.43 11.95 -19.79
C GLU A 109 4.29 10.85 -20.43
N TRP A 110 3.86 9.58 -20.35
CA TRP A 110 4.57 8.45 -20.97
C TRP A 110 4.50 8.47 -22.50
N GLU A 111 3.35 8.80 -23.08
CA GLU A 111 3.19 8.94 -24.54
C GLU A 111 4.08 10.06 -25.09
N LEU A 112 4.08 11.23 -24.44
CA LEU A 112 4.95 12.35 -24.82
C LEU A 112 6.42 11.99 -24.65
N TYR A 113 6.80 11.35 -23.55
CA TYR A 113 8.17 10.88 -23.34
C TYR A 113 8.61 9.95 -24.46
N TRP A 114 7.78 8.98 -24.84
CA TRP A 114 8.08 8.07 -25.95
C TRP A 114 8.20 8.80 -27.29
N LEU A 115 7.37 9.80 -27.57
CA LEU A 115 7.43 10.56 -28.82
C LEU A 115 8.65 11.48 -28.90
N THR A 116 9.07 12.07 -27.79
CA THR A 116 10.24 12.98 -27.72
C THR A 116 11.59 12.26 -27.77
N LEU A 117 11.61 10.95 -27.51
CA LEU A 117 12.84 10.18 -27.50
C LEU A 117 13.42 9.98 -28.91
N THR A 118 14.73 10.17 -29.07
CA THR A 118 15.40 9.84 -30.34
C THR A 118 15.56 8.33 -30.49
N LEU A 119 15.60 7.84 -31.73
CA LEU A 119 15.73 6.42 -32.07
C LEU A 119 16.80 5.65 -31.26
N PRO A 120 18.04 6.13 -31.07
CA PRO A 120 19.04 5.38 -30.30
C PRO A 120 18.64 5.13 -28.84
N TYR A 121 17.95 6.08 -28.19
CA TYR A 121 17.49 5.90 -26.81
C TYR A 121 16.31 4.93 -26.73
N LYS A 122 15.43 4.89 -27.75
CA LYS A 122 14.36 3.88 -27.81
C LYS A 122 14.95 2.48 -27.89
N VAL A 123 15.93 2.29 -28.76
CA VAL A 123 16.64 1.01 -28.89
C VAL A 123 17.34 0.64 -27.57
N ALA A 124 17.98 1.60 -26.90
CA ALA A 124 18.61 1.35 -25.60
C ALA A 124 17.61 0.90 -24.52
N LEU A 125 16.42 1.52 -24.44
CA LEU A 125 15.37 1.11 -23.49
C LEU A 125 14.84 -0.30 -23.79
N VAL A 126 14.52 -0.61 -25.05
CA VAL A 126 14.05 -1.94 -25.44
C VAL A 126 15.13 -3.00 -25.22
N ALA A 127 16.38 -2.71 -25.58
CA ALA A 127 17.51 -3.62 -25.35
C ALA A 127 17.73 -3.89 -23.85
N THR A 128 17.57 -2.86 -23.01
CA THR A 128 17.69 -3.01 -21.55
C THR A 128 16.56 -3.87 -21.00
N ALA A 129 15.31 -3.61 -21.41
CA ALA A 129 14.17 -4.42 -20.99
C ALA A 129 14.33 -5.90 -21.43
N LEU A 130 14.68 -6.15 -22.69
CA LEU A 130 14.91 -7.51 -23.18
C LEU A 130 16.08 -8.20 -22.49
N GLY A 131 17.19 -7.49 -22.28
CA GLY A 131 18.36 -8.03 -21.60
C GLY A 131 18.06 -8.41 -20.14
N VAL A 132 17.36 -7.54 -19.42
CA VAL A 132 16.93 -7.83 -18.03
C VAL A 132 15.93 -8.96 -18.00
N ALA A 133 14.94 -8.99 -18.90
CA ALA A 133 13.96 -10.06 -18.96
C ALA A 133 14.60 -11.42 -19.27
N TYR A 134 15.54 -11.45 -20.22
CA TYR A 134 16.30 -12.66 -20.55
C TYR A 134 17.13 -13.14 -19.36
N LEU A 135 17.89 -12.24 -18.71
CA LEU A 135 18.67 -12.60 -17.52
C LEU A 135 17.78 -13.09 -16.37
N ALA A 136 16.67 -12.39 -16.10
CA ALA A 136 15.72 -12.76 -15.06
C ALA A 136 15.05 -14.11 -15.35
N SER A 137 14.80 -14.46 -16.62
CA SER A 137 14.18 -15.74 -16.98
C SER A 137 15.00 -16.97 -16.55
N PHE A 138 16.33 -16.86 -16.45
CA PHE A 138 17.18 -17.95 -15.91
C PHE A 138 16.99 -18.22 -14.42
N PHE A 139 16.48 -17.24 -13.67
CA PHE A 139 16.24 -17.38 -12.24
C PHE A 139 14.79 -17.77 -11.91
N VAL A 140 13.89 -17.64 -12.90
CA VAL A 140 12.47 -18.03 -12.76
C VAL A 140 12.21 -19.45 -13.28
N MET A 141 13.08 -19.99 -14.15
CA MET A 141 13.13 -21.42 -14.49
C MET A 141 13.78 -22.24 -13.37
#